data_AF-A0A928GMQ9-F1
#
_entry.id   AF-A0A928GMQ9-F1
#
_cell.length_a   1.000
_cell.length_b   1.000
_cell.length_c   1.000
_cell.angle_alpha   90.00
_cell.angle_beta   90.00
_cell.angle_gamma   90.00
#
_symmetry.space_group_name_H-M   'P 1'
#
loop_
_entity.id
_entity.type
_entity.pdbx_description
1 polymer ?
#
loop_
_entity_poly.entity_id
_entity_poly.type
_entity_poly.pdbx_seq_one_letter_code
_entity_poly.pdbx_strand_id
1 'polypeptide(L)' 'MVHIGKLIEQEMRRQERTPAWLAKKINCERPNVYYIFRQKSINTDLLLRISHALNHNFFLYYTKEYEEGEE' A
#
# COMPACT_ATOMS: atom_id res chain seq x y z
N MET A 1 12.81 4.76 -7.28
CA MET A 1 11.63 5.57 -6.89
C MET A 1 10.39 4.68 -6.78
N VAL A 2 10.12 4.22 -5.56
CA VAL A 2 9.03 3.33 -5.17
C VAL A 2 7.67 3.84 -5.67
N HIS A 3 6.83 2.93 -6.18
CA HIS A 3 5.42 3.20 -6.46
C HIS A 3 4.54 2.41 -5.50
N ILE A 4 4.17 3.04 -4.39
CA ILE A 4 3.56 2.34 -3.26
C ILE A 4 2.20 1.73 -3.59
N GLY A 5 1.38 2.41 -4.42
CA GLY A 5 0.08 1.90 -4.85
C GLY A 5 0.16 0.54 -5.55
N LYS A 6 1.18 0.34 -6.41
CA LYS A 6 1.39 -0.92 -7.12
C LYS A 6 1.86 -2.03 -6.18
N LEU A 7 2.72 -1.71 -5.22
CA LEU A 7 3.18 -2.69 -4.21
C LEU A 7 2.02 -3.16 -3.33
N ILE A 8 1.12 -2.24 -2.94
CA ILE A 8 -0.09 -2.57 -2.19
C ILE A 8 -1.00 -3.48 -3.04
N GLU A 9 -1.19 -3.18 -4.32
CA GLU A 9 -1.99 -4.02 -5.22
C GLU A 9 -1.39 -5.43 -5.35
N GLN A 10 -0.07 -5.52 -5.55
CA GLN A 10 0.64 -6.80 -5.66
C GLN A 10 0.51 -7.63 -4.39
N GLU A 11 0.73 -7.03 -3.23
CA GLU A 11 0.62 -7.72 -1.94
C GLU A 11 -0.81 -8.17 -1.64
N MET A 12 -1.81 -7.32 -1.95
CA MET A 12 -3.23 -7.68 -1.83
C MET A 12 -3.56 -8.89 -2.73
N ARG A 13 -3.10 -8.89 -3.98
CA ARG A 13 -3.30 -10.00 -4.93
C ARG A 13 -2.57 -11.27 -4.49
N ARG A 14 -1.36 -11.15 -3.93
CA ARG A 14 -0.56 -12.26 -3.36
C ARG A 14 -1.31 -12.97 -2.24
N GLN A 15 -2.10 -12.24 -1.45
CA GLN A 15 -2.94 -12.77 -0.39
C GLN A 15 -4.35 -13.20 -0.87
N GLU A 16 -4.59 -13.22 -2.18
CA GLU A 16 -5.88 -13.59 -2.80
C GLU A 16 -7.05 -12.73 -2.29
N ARG A 17 -6.77 -11.47 -1.90
CA ARG A 17 -7.76 -10.52 -1.42
C ARG A 17 -8.31 -9.66 -2.56
N THR A 18 -9.53 -9.19 -2.39
CA THR A 18 -10.22 -8.33 -3.37
C THR A 18 -10.11 -6.85 -3.00
N PRO A 19 -10.20 -5.93 -3.96
CA PRO A 19 -10.26 -4.49 -3.67
C PRO A 19 -11.41 -4.12 -2.73
N ALA A 20 -12.54 -4.84 -2.82
CA ALA A 20 -13.69 -4.68 -1.93
C ALA A 20 -13.38 -5.07 -0.48
N TRP A 21 -12.59 -6.14 -0.29
CA TRP A 21 -12.13 -6.56 1.03
C TRP A 21 -11.22 -5.50 1.65
N LEU A 22 -10.29 -4.95 0.86
CA LEU A 22 -9.37 -3.92 1.33
C LEU A 22 -10.14 -2.65 1.72
N ALA A 23 -11.04 -2.17 0.85
CA ALA A 23 -11.90 -1.01 1.12
C ALA A 23 -12.61 -1.12 2.48
N LYS A 24 -13.19 -2.28 2.77
CA LYS A 24 -13.85 -2.57 4.05
C LYS A 24 -12.89 -2.53 5.24
N LYS A 25 -11.66 -3.05 5.08
CA LYS A 25 -10.65 -3.08 6.15
C LYS A 25 -10.10 -1.71 6.49
N ILE A 26 -9.91 -0.85 5.49
CA ILE A 26 -9.41 0.51 5.69
C ILE A 26 -10.54 1.55 5.83
N ASN A 27 -11.77 1.13 6.11
CA ASN A 27 -12.94 2.00 6.25
C ASN A 27 -13.03 3.10 5.17
N CYS A 28 -12.81 2.72 3.91
CA CYS A 28 -12.88 3.62 2.75
C CYS A 28 -13.83 3.05 1.69
N GLU A 29 -14.35 3.91 0.82
CA GLU A 29 -15.20 3.48 -0.29
C GLU A 29 -14.38 2.76 -1.39
N ARG A 30 -15.02 1.83 -2.12
CA ARG A 30 -14.39 1.04 -3.19
C ARG A 30 -13.69 1.86 -4.28
N PRO A 31 -14.22 3.00 -4.76
CA PRO A 31 -13.54 3.83 -5.76
C PRO A 31 -12.15 4.32 -5.30
N ASN A 32 -11.98 4.49 -3.98
CA ASN A 32 -10.73 4.98 -3.41
C ASN A 32 -9.61 3.93 -3.48
N VAL A 33 -9.93 2.63 -3.55
CA VAL A 33 -8.92 1.57 -3.60
C VAL A 33 -8.21 1.51 -4.95
N TYR A 34 -8.95 1.60 -6.05
CA TYR A 34 -8.33 1.70 -7.38
C TYR A 34 -7.56 3.02 -7.55
N TYR A 35 -8.03 4.10 -6.93
CA TYR A 35 -7.28 5.35 -6.89
C TYR A 35 -5.94 5.19 -6.15
N ILE A 36 -5.93 4.51 -4.99
CA ILE A 36 -4.71 4.19 -4.23
C ILE A 36 -3.70 3.43 -5.07
N PHE A 37 -4.13 2.43 -5.86
CA PHE A 37 -3.21 1.64 -6.69
C PHE A 37 -2.50 2.47 -7.77
N ARG A 38 -3.14 3.55 -8.23
CA ARG A 38 -2.56 4.49 -9.21
C ARG A 38 -1.67 5.55 -8.55
N GLN A 39 -1.70 5.69 -7.23
CA GLN A 39 -0.87 6.68 -6.54
C GLN A 39 0.57 6.18 -6.35
N LYS A 40 1.52 7.01 -6.76
CA LYS A 40 2.95 6.74 -6.54
C LYS A 40 3.31 6.81 -5.05
N SER A 41 2.67 7.72 -4.32
CA SER A 41 2.77 7.91 -2.87
C SER A 41 1.39 8.13 -2.26
N ILE A 42 1.24 7.81 -0.99
CA ILE A 42 0.02 8.07 -0.21
C ILE A 42 0.41 8.67 1.13
N ASN A 43 -0.55 9.24 1.86
CA ASN A 43 -0.27 9.72 3.21
C ASN A 43 0.12 8.56 4.15
N THR A 44 0.89 8.87 5.19
CA THR A 44 1.47 7.88 6.10
C THR A 44 0.43 7.18 6.98
N ASP A 45 -0.66 7.85 7.35
CA ASP A 45 -1.78 7.23 8.10
C ASP A 45 -2.45 6.12 7.29
N LEU A 46 -2.77 6.40 6.02
CA LEU A 46 -3.37 5.44 5.10
C LEU A 46 -2.42 4.27 4.84
N LEU A 47 -1.12 4.56 4.66
CA LEU A 47 -0.10 3.53 4.51
C LEU A 47 -0.02 2.62 5.74
N LEU A 48 -0.08 3.18 6.95
CA LEU A 48 -0.09 2.43 8.19
C LEU A 48 -1.33 1.54 8.32
N ARG A 49 -2.51 2.08 8.01
CA ARG A 49 -3.78 1.33 8.05
C ARG A 49 -3.80 0.19 7.04
N ILE A 50 -3.28 0.41 5.83
CA ILE A 50 -3.12 -0.63 4.81
C ILE A 50 -2.09 -1.68 5.27
N SER A 51 -0.99 -1.24 5.87
CA SER A 51 0.04 -2.14 6.42
C SER A 51 -0.54 -3.09 7.46
N HIS A 52 -1.36 -2.58 8.38
CA HIS A 52 -2.08 -3.41 9.34
C HIS A 52 -3.14 -4.30 8.68
N ALA A 53 -3.90 -3.77 7.71
CA ALA A 53 -4.93 -4.55 7.02
C ALA A 53 -4.34 -5.77 6.30
N LEU A 54 -3.21 -5.61 5.62
CA LEU A 54 -2.52 -6.66 4.88
C LEU A 54 -1.45 -7.38 5.70
N ASN A 55 -1.24 -7.01 6.97
CA ASN A 55 -0.18 -7.53 7.82
C ASN A 55 1.20 -7.52 7.12
N HIS A 56 1.52 -6.41 6.44
CA HIS A 56 2.75 -6.22 5.67
C HIS A 56 3.29 -4.82 5.90
N ASN A 57 4.56 -4.69 6.29
CA ASN A 57 5.15 -3.38 6.57
C ASN A 57 5.60 -2.69 5.28
N PHE A 58 4.73 -1.85 4.72
CA PHE A 58 5.03 -1.11 3.48
C PHE A 58 6.06 0.03 3.67
N PHE A 59 6.38 0.43 4.90
CA PHE A 59 7.41 1.45 5.13
C PHE A 59 8.81 0.96 4.77
N LEU A 60 9.04 -0.36 4.81
CA LEU A 60 10.34 -0.97 4.47
C LEU A 60 10.78 -0.65 3.04
N TYR A 61 9.86 -0.45 2.11
CA TYR A 61 10.21 -0.05 0.75
C TYR A 61 10.82 1.35 0.69
N TYR A 62 10.33 2.27 1.53
CA TYR A 62 10.89 3.62 1.62
C TYR A 62 12.21 3.63 2.39
N THR A 63 12.31 2.87 3.48
CA THR A 63 13.58 2.73 4.23
C THR A 63 14.68 2.16 3.34
N LYS A 64 14.37 1.11 2.58
CA LYS A 64 15.33 0.52 1.64
C LYS A 64 15.77 1.51 0.56
N GLU A 65 14.83 2.25 -0.04
CA GLU A 65 15.18 3.27 -1.05
C GLU A 65 16.00 4.42 -0.45
N TYR A 66 15.79 4.75 0.83
CA TYR A 66 16.59 5.74 1.56
C TYR A 66 18.02 5.24 1.79
N GLU A 67 18.18 3.99 2.23
CA GLU A 67 19.50 3.36 2.46
C GLU A 67 20.31 3.18 1.16
N GLU A 68 19.66 2.74 0.07
CA GLU A 68 20.29 2.58 -1.26
C GLU A 68 20.67 3.93 -1.90
N GLY A 69 20.16 5.05 -1.41
CA GLY A 69 20.50 6.39 -1.87
C GLY A 69 21.75 6.99 -1.22
N GLU A 70 22.37 6.29 -0.27
CA GLU A 70 23.62 6.69 0.39
C GLU A 70 24.89 6.07 -0.24
N GLU A 71 24.75 5.31 -1.33
CA GLU A 71 25.84 4.82 -2.20
C GLU A 71 25.97 5.62 -3.51
#